data_AF-A0A7V4JHS7-F1
#
_entry.id   AF-A0A7V4JHS7-F1
#
_cell.length_a   1.000
_cell.length_b   1.000
_cell.length_c   1.000
_cell.angle_alpha   90.00
_cell.angle_beta   90.00
_cell.angle_gamma   90.00
#
_symmetry.space_group_name_H-M   'P 1'
#
loop_
_entity.id
_entity.type
_entity.pdbx_description
1 polymer ?
#
loop_
_entity_poly.entity_id
_entity_poly.type
_entity_poly.pdbx_seq_one_letter_code
_entity_poly.pdbx_strand_id
1 'polypeptide(L)'
;MRGLPACEIDPARVLTRLYWAMIDAAAAENVVPRHLPPPPAGRTVVVGAGKAAAAMARVVEESWEGELSGVVVTRYGHGLACSRIHVLEAGHPHPD
;
A
#
# COMPACT_ATOMS: atom_id res chain seq x y z
N MET A 1 27.96 20.04 40.05
CA MET A 1 27.39 18.96 39.21
C MET A 1 26.07 19.47 38.63
N ARG A 2 26.02 19.85 37.35
CA ARG A 2 24.75 20.15 36.67
C ARG A 2 24.11 18.81 36.32
N GLY A 3 23.01 18.46 36.98
CA GLY A 3 22.22 17.28 36.63
C GLY A 3 21.72 17.44 35.20
N LEU A 4 21.91 16.40 34.37
CA LEU A 4 21.26 16.31 33.07
C LEU A 4 19.74 16.37 33.31
N PRO A 5 18.98 17.17 32.54
CA PRO A 5 17.55 17.23 32.70
C PRO A 5 16.99 15.82 32.45
N ALA A 6 16.14 15.34 33.37
CA ALA A 6 15.39 14.12 33.15
C ALA A 6 14.62 14.30 31.83
N CYS A 7 14.88 13.43 30.86
CA CYS A 7 14.11 13.38 29.62
C CYS A 7 12.68 13.01 30.01
N GLU A 8 11.82 14.01 30.18
CA GLU A 8 10.41 13.79 30.46
C GLU A 8 9.78 13.22 29.18
N ILE A 9 9.61 11.90 29.17
CA ILE A 9 8.97 11.20 28.07
C ILE A 9 7.49 11.59 28.10
N ASP A 10 7.04 12.34 27.10
CA ASP A 10 5.63 12.53 26.80
C ASP A 10 5.05 11.23 26.20
N PRO A 11 4.26 10.45 26.97
CA PRO A 11 3.79 9.14 26.52
C PRO A 11 2.84 9.26 25.33
N ALA A 12 2.00 10.30 25.29
CA ALA A 12 1.05 10.49 24.19
C ALA A 12 1.78 10.74 22.88
N ARG A 13 2.82 11.58 22.91
CA ARG A 13 3.68 11.83 21.74
C ARG A 13 4.42 10.57 21.30
N VAL A 14 4.94 9.78 22.23
CA VAL A 14 5.62 8.51 21.89
C VAL A 14 4.66 7.51 21.25
N LEU A 15 3.49 7.28 21.85
CA LEU A 15 2.50 6.34 21.31
C LEU A 15 1.95 6.79 19.95
N THR A 16 1.72 8.10 19.77
CA THR A 16 1.30 8.65 18.47
C THR A 16 2.35 8.44 17.39
N ARG A 17 3.64 8.61 17.72
CA ARG A 17 4.74 8.31 16.78
C ARG A 17 4.83 6.84 16.44
N LEU A 18 4.66 5.95 17.43
CA LEU A 18 4.62 4.50 17.20
C LEU A 18 3.44 4.12 16.30
N TYR A 19 2.26 4.70 16.51
CA TYR A 19 1.09 4.48 15.66
C TYR A 19 1.37 4.83 14.20
N TRP A 20 1.88 6.04 13.94
CA TRP A 20 2.20 6.45 12.56
C TRP A 20 3.31 5.59 11.95
N ALA A 21 4.35 5.26 12.71
CA ALA A 21 5.40 4.37 12.24
C ALA A 21 4.87 2.98 11.84
N MET A 22 3.85 2.47 12.53
CA MET A 22 3.20 1.20 12.16
C MET A 22 2.35 1.32 10.89
N ILE A 23 1.63 2.43 10.72
CA ILE A 23 0.89 2.69 9.47
C ILE A 23 1.87 2.78 8.30
N ASP A 24 2.93 3.58 8.44
CA ASP A 24 3.94 3.77 7.40
C ASP A 24 4.64 2.45 7.04
N ALA A 25 4.90 1.60 8.04
CA ALA A 25 5.52 0.29 7.83
C ALA A 25 4.65 -0.67 7.00
N ALA A 26 3.33 -0.47 6.98
CA ALA A 26 2.37 -1.30 6.25
C ALA A 26 1.75 -0.62 5.03
N ALA A 27 2.01 0.66 4.81
CA ALA A 27 1.47 1.43 3.70
C ALA A 27 1.96 0.89 2.35
N ALA A 28 1.06 0.84 1.35
CA ALA A 28 1.37 0.24 0.04
C ALA A 28 2.55 0.93 -0.65
N GLU A 29 2.58 2.26 -0.60
CA GLU A 29 3.63 3.14 -1.12
C GLU A 29 5.02 2.84 -0.54
N ASN A 30 5.09 2.35 0.71
CA ASN A 30 6.35 2.05 1.38
C ASN A 30 6.78 0.59 1.22
N VAL A 31 5.81 -0.32 1.10
CA VAL A 31 6.06 -1.77 1.06
C VAL A 31 6.21 -2.29 -0.37
N VAL A 32 5.28 -1.94 -1.26
CA VAL A 32 5.18 -2.55 -2.60
C VAL A 32 6.44 -2.32 -3.44
N PRO A 33 6.97 -1.09 -3.60
CA PRO A 33 8.10 -0.85 -4.51
C PRO A 33 9.35 -1.67 -4.16
N ARG A 34 9.57 -1.94 -2.87
CA ARG A 34 10.74 -2.70 -2.38
C ARG A 34 10.68 -4.19 -2.68
N HIS A 35 9.50 -4.71 -3.02
CA HIS A 35 9.27 -6.13 -3.27
C HIS A 35 8.90 -6.43 -4.72
N LEU A 36 8.88 -5.42 -5.59
CA LEU A 36 8.68 -5.64 -7.01
C LEU A 36 9.89 -6.37 -7.60
N PRO A 37 9.67 -7.46 -8.36
CA PRO A 37 10.75 -8.09 -9.11
C PRO A 37 11.18 -7.18 -10.28
N PRO A 38 12.36 -7.41 -10.86
CA PRO A 38 12.70 -6.77 -12.14
C PRO A 38 11.69 -7.19 -13.22
N PRO A 39 11.42 -6.32 -14.21
CA PRO A 39 10.51 -6.67 -15.30
C PRO A 39 10.96 -7.93 -16.04
N PRO A 40 10.06 -8.93 -16.23
CA PRO A 40 10.40 -10.14 -16.97
C PRO A 40 10.52 -9.84 -18.47
N ALA A 41 11.10 -10.76 -19.23
CA ALA A 41 11.01 -10.70 -20.69
C ALA A 41 9.54 -10.86 -21.13
N GLY A 42 9.06 -9.93 -21.96
CA GLY A 42 7.70 -9.94 -22.49
C GLY A 42 6.74 -9.12 -21.63
N ARG A 43 5.49 -9.61 -21.48
CA ARG A 43 4.39 -8.85 -20.90
C ARG A 43 4.27 -9.07 -19.38
N THR A 44 4.04 -7.99 -18.65
CA THR A 44 3.67 -8.03 -17.24
C THR A 44 2.15 -7.95 -17.07
N VAL A 45 1.58 -8.88 -16.31
CA VAL A 45 0.15 -8.89 -15.96
C VAL A 45 0.01 -8.87 -14.44
N VAL A 46 -0.73 -7.88 -13.92
CA VAL A 46 -1.05 -7.77 -12.49
C VAL A 46 -2.42 -8.32 -12.22
N VAL A 47 -2.51 -9.25 -11.27
CA VAL A 47 -3.77 -9.78 -10.74
C VAL A 47 -3.74 -9.66 -9.23
N GLY A 48 -4.83 -9.20 -8.63
CA GLY A 48 -4.91 -9.01 -7.19
C GLY A 48 -6.33 -8.93 -6.68
N ALA A 49 -6.54 -9.29 -5.43
CA ALA A 49 -7.83 -9.18 -4.75
C ALA A 49 -7.63 -8.82 -3.28
N GLY A 50 -8.54 -8.02 -2.73
CA GLY A 50 -8.57 -7.68 -1.32
C GLY A 50 -8.78 -6.19 -1.05
N LYS A 51 -8.95 -5.85 0.24
CA LYS A 51 -9.29 -4.49 0.69
C LYS A 51 -8.29 -3.41 0.28
N ALA A 52 -7.02 -3.79 0.12
CA ALA A 52 -5.94 -2.89 -0.29
C ALA A 52 -5.58 -3.04 -1.78
N ALA A 53 -6.25 -3.91 -2.54
CA ALA A 53 -5.82 -4.29 -3.88
C ALA A 53 -5.78 -3.09 -4.84
N ALA A 54 -6.74 -2.17 -4.76
CA ALA A 54 -6.74 -0.95 -5.56
C ALA A 54 -5.56 -0.02 -5.23
N ALA A 55 -5.22 0.14 -3.94
CA ALA A 55 -4.10 0.97 -3.51
C ALA A 55 -2.75 0.36 -3.91
N MET A 56 -2.60 -0.94 -3.70
CA MET A 56 -1.40 -1.68 -4.13
C MET A 56 -1.24 -1.63 -5.65
N ALA A 57 -2.32 -1.86 -6.41
CA ALA A 57 -2.28 -1.79 -7.88
C ALA A 57 -1.79 -0.43 -8.38
N ARG A 58 -2.28 0.66 -7.78
CA ARG A 58 -1.82 2.01 -8.13
C ARG A 58 -0.33 2.19 -7.90
N VAL A 59 0.19 1.73 -6.77
CA VAL A 59 1.63 1.80 -6.47
C VAL A 59 2.45 0.92 -7.42
N VAL A 60 1.97 -0.28 -7.76
CA VAL A 60 2.61 -1.12 -8.78
C VAL A 60 2.66 -0.36 -10.11
N GLU A 61 1.55 0.23 -10.55
CA GLU A 61 1.50 0.99 -11.80
C GLU A 61 2.41 2.21 -11.78
N GLU A 62 2.53 2.94 -10.67
CA GLU A 62 3.42 4.10 -10.56
C GLU A 62 4.90 3.69 -10.52
N SER A 63 5.22 2.50 -10.01
CA SER A 63 6.59 2.02 -9.81
C SER A 63 7.11 1.11 -10.91
N TRP A 64 6.26 0.62 -11.81
CA TRP A 64 6.63 -0.37 -12.82
C TRP A 64 7.16 0.26 -14.11
N GLU A 65 8.39 -0.10 -14.46
CA GLU A 65 9.04 0.27 -15.71
C GLU A 65 8.73 -0.78 -16.81
N GLY A 66 8.04 -0.36 -17.86
CA GLY A 66 7.70 -1.22 -19.00
C GLY A 66 6.19 -1.45 -19.18
N GLU A 67 5.86 -2.34 -20.13
CA GLU A 67 4.47 -2.67 -20.45
C GLU A 67 3.81 -3.41 -19.27
N LEU A 68 2.64 -2.91 -18.87
CA LEU A 68 1.87 -3.40 -17.74
C LEU A 68 0.40 -3.41 -18.13
N SER A 69 -0.30 -4.47 -17.74
CA SER A 69 -1.76 -4.58 -17.82
C SER A 69 -2.26 -5.39 -16.63
N GLY A 70 -3.56 -5.42 -16.37
CA GLY A 70 -4.06 -6.27 -15.30
C GLY A 70 -5.47 -5.98 -14.85
N VAL A 71 -5.90 -6.71 -13.83
CA VAL A 71 -7.16 -6.48 -13.12
C VAL A 71 -7.00 -6.75 -11.64
N VAL A 72 -7.58 -5.90 -10.80
CA VAL A 72 -7.70 -6.13 -9.37
C VAL A 72 -9.14 -5.97 -8.89
N VAL A 73 -9.49 -6.65 -7.80
CA VAL A 73 -10.81 -6.55 -7.17
C VAL A 73 -10.68 -6.05 -5.74
N THR A 74 -11.43 -5.00 -5.39
CA THR A 74 -11.57 -4.48 -4.03
C THR A 74 -13.04 -4.48 -3.59
N ARG A 75 -13.34 -4.03 -2.38
CA ARG A 75 -14.73 -3.88 -1.90
C ARG A 75 -15.36 -2.59 -2.46
N TYR A 76 -16.69 -2.53 -2.54
CA TYR A 76 -17.40 -1.32 -2.97
C TYR A 76 -16.99 -0.04 -2.23
N GLY A 77 -16.81 1.05 -2.98
CA GLY A 77 -16.39 2.36 -2.47
C GLY A 77 -14.90 2.49 -2.12
N HIS A 78 -14.08 1.50 -2.50
CA HIS A 78 -12.64 1.46 -2.24
C HIS A 78 -11.79 1.36 -3.51
N GLY A 79 -12.40 1.54 -4.67
CA GLY A 79 -11.72 1.66 -5.95
C GLY A 79 -10.80 2.86 -5.98
N LEU A 80 -9.75 2.76 -6.80
CA LEU A 80 -8.81 3.85 -7.07
C LEU A 80 -8.51 3.86 -8.56
N ALA A 81 -8.41 5.06 -9.13
CA ALA A 81 -8.10 5.20 -10.55
C ALA A 81 -6.68 4.70 -10.83
N CYS A 82 -6.60 3.75 -11.77
CA CYS A 82 -5.39 3.23 -12.39
C CYS A 82 -5.57 3.34 -13.91
N SER A 83 -4.50 3.61 -14.64
CA SER A 83 -4.51 3.88 -16.08
C SER A 83 -4.32 2.61 -16.92
N ARG A 84 -3.59 1.63 -16.37
CA ARG A 84 -3.14 0.39 -17.04
C ARG A 84 -3.74 -0.85 -16.39
N ILE A 85 -4.00 -0.81 -15.08
CA ILE A 85 -4.63 -1.91 -14.34
C ILE A 85 -6.12 -1.59 -14.15
N HIS A 86 -7.00 -2.52 -14.52
CA HIS A 86 -8.43 -2.36 -14.31
C HIS A 86 -8.81 -2.62 -12.85
N VAL A 87 -9.62 -1.74 -12.24
CA VAL A 87 -10.04 -1.88 -10.84
C VAL A 87 -11.54 -2.18 -10.80
N LEU A 88 -11.88 -3.36 -10.33
CA LEU A 88 -13.25 -3.81 -10.09
C LEU A 88 -13.58 -3.71 -8.61
N GLU A 89 -14.86 -3.53 -8.31
CA GLU A 89 -15.40 -3.61 -6.97
C GLU A 89 -16.40 -4.75 -6.85
N ALA A 90 -16.41 -5.46 -5.72
CA ALA A 90 -17.28 -6.60 -5.45
C ALA A 90 -17.74 -6.66 -3.98
N GLY A 91 -18.66 -7.57 -3.68
CA GLY A 91 -19.27 -7.74 -2.36
C GLY A 91 -18.29 -8.11 -1.23
N HIS A 92 -18.45 -7.48 -0.07
CA HIS A 92 -17.79 -7.85 1.20
C HIS A 92 -18.66 -7.37 2.39
N PRO A 93 -18.92 -8.20 3.43
CA PRO A 93 -18.31 -9.49 3.72
C PRO A 93 -18.93 -10.70 3.00
N HIS A 94 -20.10 -10.54 2.35
CA HIS A 94 -20.74 -11.58 1.55
C HIS A 94 -20.44 -11.36 0.05
N PRO A 95 -20.12 -12.41 -0.73
CA PRO A 95 -20.02 -12.30 -2.18
C PRO A 95 -21.39 -11.97 -2.79
N ASP A 96 -21.37 -11.25 -3.90
CA ASP A 96 -22.54 -10.93 -4.73
C ASP A 96 -22.90 -12.07 -5.72
#